data_AF-A0A937IQ95-F1
#
_entry.id   AF-A0A937IQ95-F1
#
_cell.length_a   1.000
_cell.length_b   1.000
_cell.length_c   1.000
_cell.angle_alpha   90.00
_cell.angle_beta   90.00
_cell.angle_gamma   90.00
#
_symmetry.space_group_name_H-M   'P 1'
#
loop_
_entity.id
_entity.type
_entity.pdbx_description
1 polymer ?
#
loop_
_entity_poly.entity_id
_entity_poly.type
_entity_poly.pdbx_seq_one_letter_code
_entity_poly.pdbx_strand_id
1 'polypeptide(L)'
;MQDQVTLFHNPRCSKSRAALQIVKKLGIEPIIIEYLKNPPTSEKIKEIVNKLGVNPRDIIRTKEPAYLEKNLNNQNLTNEELINSIAERPIILVGEKAAIGRPPELILEIL
;
A
#
# COMPACT_ATOMS: atom_id res chain seq x y z
N MET A 1 24.03 -3.90 -0.17
CA MET A 1 23.10 -3.78 0.97
C MET A 1 21.81 -4.42 0.51
N GLN A 2 21.28 -5.42 1.23
CA GLN A 2 20.05 -6.10 0.83
C GLN A 2 18.88 -5.21 1.22
N ASP A 3 18.19 -4.64 0.23
CA ASP A 3 16.93 -3.93 0.45
C ASP A 3 15.90 -4.88 1.07
N GLN A 4 15.62 -4.65 2.35
CA GLN A 4 14.69 -5.47 3.12
C GLN A 4 13.25 -5.24 2.64
N VAL A 5 12.74 -6.15 1.82
CA VAL A 5 11.39 -6.05 1.26
C VAL A 5 10.34 -6.32 2.34
N THR A 6 9.33 -5.46 2.51
CA THR A 6 8.28 -5.63 3.53
C THR A 6 6.89 -5.66 2.91
N LEU A 7 6.45 -6.85 2.54
CA LEU A 7 5.16 -7.04 1.91
C LEU A 7 4.03 -7.02 2.93
N PHE A 8 3.21 -5.95 2.94
CA PHE A 8 1.95 -6.01 3.67
C PHE A 8 0.96 -6.90 2.93
N HIS A 9 0.76 -8.09 3.48
CA HIS A 9 -0.01 -9.14 2.86
C HIS A 9 -1.38 -9.29 3.52
N ASN A 10 -2.40 -9.53 2.70
CA ASN A 10 -3.67 -10.07 3.19
C ASN A 10 -3.92 -11.44 2.55
N PRO A 11 -3.95 -12.53 3.34
CA PRO A 11 -4.16 -13.89 2.84
C PRO A 11 -5.52 -14.06 2.14
N ARG A 12 -6.52 -13.25 2.50
CA ARG A 12 -7.84 -13.24 1.86
C ARG A 12 -7.88 -12.50 0.52
N CYS A 13 -6.82 -11.79 0.13
CA CYS A 13 -6.77 -11.01 -1.11
C CYS A 13 -5.95 -11.72 -2.20
N SER A 14 -6.61 -12.18 -3.27
CA SER A 14 -5.95 -12.89 -4.38
C SER A 14 -4.82 -12.09 -5.04
N LYS A 15 -4.93 -10.75 -5.12
CA LYS A 15 -3.88 -9.87 -5.68
C LYS A 15 -2.64 -9.81 -4.78
N SER A 16 -2.85 -9.84 -3.47
CA SER A 16 -1.75 -9.86 -2.50
C SER A 16 -1.00 -11.21 -2.50
N ARG A 17 -1.70 -12.32 -2.77
CA ARG A 17 -1.05 -13.62 -2.99
C ARG A 17 -0.22 -13.64 -4.28
N ALA A 18 -0.73 -13.07 -5.37
CA ALA A 18 0.02 -12.95 -6.62
C ALA A 18 1.31 -12.13 -6.45
N ALA A 19 1.21 -10.99 -5.76
CA ALA A 19 2.33 -10.15 -5.36
C ALA A 19 3.43 -10.94 -4.60
N LEU A 20 3.04 -11.67 -3.55
CA LEU A 20 3.99 -12.49 -2.78
C LEU A 20 4.70 -13.54 -3.65
N GLN A 21 3.99 -14.16 -4.59
CA GLN A 21 4.59 -15.14 -5.48
C GLN A 21 5.60 -14.51 -6.44
N ILE A 22 5.35 -13.30 -6.94
CA ILE A 22 6.30 -12.57 -7.80
C ILE A 22 7.60 -12.32 -7.05
N VAL A 23 7.52 -11.77 -5.83
CA VAL A 23 8.72 -11.48 -5.01
C VAL A 23 9.50 -12.76 -4.74
N LYS A 24 8.82 -13.84 -4.33
CA LYS A 24 9.46 -15.15 -4.10
C LYS A 24 10.09 -15.73 -5.38
N LYS A 25 9.47 -15.55 -6.55
CA LYS A 25 10.02 -16.00 -7.83
C LYS A 25 11.31 -15.27 -8.20
N LEU A 26 11.49 -14.04 -7.73
CA LEU A 26 12.71 -13.26 -7.92
C LEU A 26 13.84 -13.67 -6.96
N GLY A 27 13.62 -14.65 -6.09
CA GLY A 27 14.61 -15.07 -5.09
C GLY A 27 14.74 -14.12 -3.91
N ILE A 28 13.78 -13.20 -3.76
CA ILE A 28 13.76 -12.21 -2.69
C ILE A 28 12.84 -12.72 -1.57
N GLU A 29 13.32 -12.63 -0.33
CA GLU A 29 12.57 -13.04 0.86
C GLU A 29 11.96 -11.79 1.54
N PRO A 30 10.67 -11.47 1.26
CA PRO A 30 10.05 -10.32 1.89
C PRO A 30 9.60 -10.65 3.31
N ILE A 31 9.68 -9.66 4.19
CA ILE A 31 8.99 -9.65 5.48
C ILE A 31 7.50 -9.51 5.21
N ILE A 32 6.73 -10.52 5.58
CA ILE A 32 5.29 -10.54 5.38
C ILE A 32 4.63 -9.94 6.62
N ILE A 33 3.99 -8.78 6.49
CA ILE A 33 3.24 -8.13 7.57
C ILE A 33 1.74 -8.20 7.28
N GLU A 34 0.98 -8.83 8.16
CA GLU A 34 -0.49 -8.81 8.06
C GLU A 34 -1.00 -7.42 8.49
N TYR A 35 -1.24 -6.50 7.55
CA TYR A 35 -1.77 -5.15 7.88
C TYR A 35 -3.12 -5.19 8.59
N LEU A 36 -3.88 -6.29 8.45
CA LEU A 36 -5.13 -6.50 9.19
C LEU A 36 -4.89 -6.68 10.70
N LYS A 37 -3.73 -7.22 11.10
CA LYS A 37 -3.34 -7.39 12.50
C LYS A 37 -2.48 -6.23 13.00
N ASN A 38 -1.59 -5.75 12.15
CA ASN A 38 -0.67 -4.64 12.44
C ASN A 38 -0.87 -3.56 11.38
N PRO A 39 -1.95 -2.76 11.48
CA PRO A 39 -2.17 -1.67 10.54
C PRO A 39 -1.01 -0.68 10.63
N PRO A 40 -0.48 -0.23 9.48
CA PRO A 40 0.53 0.83 9.48
C PRO A 40 -0.07 2.11 10.08
N THR A 41 0.73 2.83 10.85
CA THR A 41 0.34 4.15 11.34
C THR A 41 0.19 5.14 10.19
N SER A 42 -0.61 6.18 10.41
CA SER A 42 -0.78 7.29 9.47
C SER A 42 0.56 7.90 9.05
N GLU A 43 1.52 8.03 9.98
CA GLU A 43 2.89 8.47 9.68
C GLU A 43 3.61 7.55 8.69
N LYS A 44 3.52 6.23 8.87
CA LYS A 44 4.15 5.27 7.97
C LYS A 44 3.56 5.35 6.57
N ILE A 45 2.26 5.60 6.46
CA ILE A 45 1.59 5.77 5.17
C ILE A 45 1.98 7.08 4.54
N LYS A 46 2.12 8.15 5.33
CA LYS A 46 2.64 9.42 4.84
C LYS A 46 4.03 9.26 4.26
N GLU A 47 4.91 8.51 4.91
CA GLU A 47 6.23 8.15 4.37
C GLU A 47 6.11 7.38 3.05
N ILE A 48 5.23 6.37 2.99
CA ILE A 48 4.98 5.58 1.78
C ILE A 48 4.50 6.47 0.63
N VAL A 49 3.51 7.32 0.87
CA VAL A 49 2.93 8.24 -0.11
C VAL A 49 4.01 9.19 -0.62
N ASN A 50 4.84 9.70 0.29
CA ASN A 50 5.97 10.57 -0.06
C ASN A 50 7.02 9.83 -0.91
N LYS A 51 7.38 8.59 -0.53
CA LYS A 51 8.30 7.71 -1.28
C LYS A 51 7.76 7.32 -2.66
N LEU A 52 6.45 7.16 -2.79
CA LEU A 52 5.76 6.95 -4.06
C LEU A 52 5.80 8.18 -4.97
N GLY A 53 5.96 9.39 -4.40
CA GLY A 53 5.84 10.64 -5.14
C GLY A 53 4.44 10.91 -5.70
N VAL A 54 3.41 10.22 -5.18
CA VAL A 54 2.02 10.37 -5.62
C VAL A 54 1.19 11.06 -4.54
N ASN A 55 0.09 11.72 -4.94
CA ASN A 55 -0.83 12.24 -3.96
C ASN A 55 -1.61 11.09 -3.28
N PRO A 56 -1.92 11.20 -1.97
CA PRO A 56 -2.74 10.20 -1.28
C PRO A 56 -4.12 10.05 -1.97
N ARG A 57 -4.60 11.11 -2.62
CA ARG A 57 -5.84 11.13 -3.39
C ARG A 57 -5.81 10.23 -4.63
N ASP A 58 -4.66 10.07 -5.29
CA ASP A 58 -4.47 9.16 -6.43
C ASP A 58 -4.44 7.69 -6.00
N ILE A 59 -4.04 7.44 -4.75
CA ILE A 59 -4.02 6.10 -4.15
C ILE A 59 -5.43 5.66 -3.74
N ILE A 60 -6.26 6.62 -3.31
CA ILE A 60 -7.62 6.33 -2.87
C ILE A 60 -8.49 6.00 -4.08
N ARG A 61 -9.10 4.81 -4.05
CA ARG A 61 -10.09 4.42 -5.07
C ARG A 61 -11.36 5.25 -4.92
N THR A 62 -11.52 6.24 -5.79
CA THR A 62 -12.75 7.04 -5.98
C THR A 62 -13.99 6.18 -6.25
N LYS A 63 -13.80 4.95 -6.75
CA LYS A 63 -14.86 3.99 -7.12
C LYS A 63 -15.30 3.06 -6.00
N GLU A 64 -14.74 3.13 -4.79
CA GLU A 64 -15.21 2.29 -3.68
C GLU A 64 -16.31 2.97 -2.86
N PRO A 65 -17.31 2.22 -2.35
CA PRO A 65 -18.39 2.80 -1.55
C PRO A 65 -17.85 3.54 -0.32
N ALA A 66 -16.79 3.03 0.32
CA ALA A 66 -16.12 3.71 1.43
C ALA A 66 -15.58 5.11 1.07
N TYR A 67 -15.27 5.38 -0.21
CA TYR A 67 -14.88 6.72 -0.67
C TYR A 67 -16.03 7.72 -0.58
N LEU A 68 -17.22 7.27 -0.97
CA LEU A 68 -18.44 8.06 -0.92
C LEU A 68 -18.96 8.15 0.52
N GLU A 69 -18.95 7.05 1.27
CA GLU A 69 -19.39 6.99 2.67
C GLU A 69 -18.53 7.87 3.59
N LYS A 70 -17.19 7.84 3.42
CA LYS A 70 -16.28 8.71 4.19
C LYS A 70 -16.10 10.10 3.59
N ASN A 71 -16.89 10.48 2.58
CA ASN A 71 -16.81 11.78 1.91
C ASN A 71 -15.39 12.14 1.42
N LEU A 72 -14.60 11.13 1.04
CA LEU A 72 -13.21 11.30 0.58
C LEU A 72 -13.10 12.05 -0.76
N ASN A 73 -14.23 12.36 -1.39
CA ASN A 73 -14.31 13.29 -2.52
C ASN A 73 -14.10 14.75 -2.13
N ASN A 74 -14.25 15.09 -0.85
CA ASN A 74 -14.26 16.47 -0.40
C ASN A 74 -12.86 17.08 -0.60
N GLN A 75 -12.79 18.14 -1.41
CA GLN A 75 -11.54 18.83 -1.73
C GLN A 75 -10.95 19.59 -0.54
N ASN A 76 -11.76 19.81 0.51
CA ASN A 76 -11.31 20.39 1.77
C ASN A 76 -10.66 19.36 2.72
N LEU A 77 -10.68 18.06 2.41
CA LEU A 77 -10.00 17.07 3.24
C LEU A 77 -8.49 17.27 3.17
N THR A 78 -7.87 17.37 4.34
CA THR A 78 -6.43 17.41 4.49
C THR A 78 -5.81 16.07 4.11
N ASN A 79 -4.55 16.11 3.70
CA ASN A 79 -3.78 14.91 3.38
C ASN A 79 -3.79 13.90 4.53
N GLU A 80 -3.86 14.35 5.79
CA GLU A 80 -3.91 13.49 6.98
C GLU A 80 -5.20 12.67 7.07
N GLU A 81 -6.36 13.28 6.78
CA GLU A 81 -7.66 12.58 6.72
C GLU A 81 -7.68 11.54 5.60
N LEU A 82 -7.13 11.90 4.43
CA LEU A 82 -6.96 11.00 3.30
C LEU A 82 -6.03 9.84 3.66
N ILE A 83 -4.90 10.12 4.30
CA ILE A 83 -3.92 9.13 4.75
C ILE A 83 -4.52 8.16 5.79
N ASN A 84 -5.32 8.66 6.73
CA ASN A 84 -6.02 7.83 7.71
C ASN A 84 -6.98 6.85 7.03
N SER A 85 -7.70 7.29 5.98
CA SER A 85 -8.58 6.40 5.21
C SER A 85 -7.83 5.42 4.30
N ILE A 86 -6.58 5.73 3.94
CA ILE A 86 -5.69 4.79 3.23
C ILE A 86 -5.16 3.72 4.19
N ALA A 87 -5.03 4.02 5.49
CA ALA A 87 -4.52 3.09 6.51
C ALA A 87 -5.32 1.81 6.67
N GLU A 88 -6.58 1.85 6.29
CA GLU A 88 -7.47 0.70 6.35
C GLU A 88 -7.26 -0.27 5.16
N ARG A 89 -6.26 -0.05 4.29
CA ARG A 89 -6.08 -0.79 3.03
C ARG A 89 -4.64 -1.29 2.83
N PRO A 90 -4.45 -2.40 2.09
CA PRO A 90 -3.13 -2.97 1.83
C PRO A 90 -2.24 -2.03 1.01
N ILE A 91 -1.06 -1.73 1.53
CA ILE A 91 0.00 -0.99 0.83
C ILE A 91 1.28 -1.81 0.84
N ILE A 92 1.94 -2.00 -0.30
CA ILE A 92 3.13 -2.83 -0.37
C ILE A 92 4.37 -1.95 -0.19
N LEU A 93 5.23 -2.30 0.76
CA LEU A 93 6.50 -1.65 1.01
C LEU A 93 7.64 -2.56 0.54
N VAL A 94 8.62 -2.02 -0.16
CA VAL A 94 9.77 -2.77 -0.68
C VAL A 94 11.02 -1.96 -0.36
N GLY A 95 11.69 -2.28 0.75
CA GLY A 95 12.90 -1.56 1.17
C GLY A 95 12.66 -0.06 1.30
N GLU A 96 13.36 0.73 0.49
CA GLU A 96 13.21 2.17 0.44
C GLU A 96 12.03 2.68 -0.40
N LYS A 97 11.40 1.83 -1.22
CA LYS A 97 10.30 2.21 -2.12
C LYS A 97 8.97 1.63 -1.64
N ALA A 98 7.87 2.20 -2.12
CA ALA A 98 6.54 1.68 -1.85
C ALA A 98 5.71 1.64 -3.13
N ALA A 99 4.83 0.65 -3.25
CA ALA A 99 3.90 0.51 -4.36
C ALA A 99 2.55 0.02 -3.84
N ILE A 100 1.51 0.35 -4.59
CA ILE A 100 0.20 -0.28 -4.39
C ILE A 100 0.17 -1.50 -5.30
N GLY A 101 -0.04 -2.70 -4.75
CA GLY A 101 -0.09 -3.95 -5.50
C GLY A 101 -1.34 -4.13 -6.37
N ARG A 102 -1.76 -3.07 -7.06
CA ARG A 102 -2.90 -3.05 -7.98
C ARG A 102 -2.56 -2.15 -9.19
N PRO A 103 -1.99 -2.72 -10.27
CA PRO A 103 -1.72 -4.15 -10.48
C PRO A 103 -0.58 -4.73 -9.61
N PRO A 104 -0.57 -6.04 -9.33
CA PRO A 104 0.52 -6.69 -8.59
C PRO A 104 1.88 -6.60 -9.31
N GLU A 105 1.86 -6.26 -10.59
CA GLU A 105 3.03 -6.02 -11.43
C GLU A 105 3.80 -4.75 -11.03
N LEU A 106 3.15 -3.75 -10.42
CA LEU A 106 3.81 -2.54 -9.91
C LEU A 106 4.93 -2.83 -8.91
N ILE A 107 4.92 -4.01 -8.30
CA ILE A 107 5.95 -4.45 -7.38
C ILE A 107 7.28 -4.66 -8.12
N LEU A 108 7.22 -5.04 -9.39
CA LEU A 108 8.40 -5.17 -10.25
C LEU A 108 9.07 -3.81 -10.53
N GLU A 109 8.32 -2.71 -10.48
CA GLU A 109 8.89 -1.37 -10.70
C GLU A 109 9.66 -0.84 -9.49
N ILE A 110 9.43 -1.43 -8.30
CA ILE A 110 10.05 -0.99 -7.05
C ILE A 110 11.05 -1.99 -6.45
N LEU A 111 11.16 -3.19 -7.03
CA LEU A 111 12.21 -4.17 -6.75
C LEU A 111 13.45 -3.90 -7.61
#